data_AF-A0A0K2LEQ0-F1
#
_entry.id   AF-A0A0K2LEQ0-F1
#
_cell.length_a   1.000
_cell.length_b   1.000
_cell.length_c   1.000
_cell.angle_alpha   90.00
_cell.angle_beta   90.00
_cell.angle_gamma   90.00
#
_symmetry.space_group_name_H-M   'P 1'
#
loop_
_entity.id
_entity.type
_entity.pdbx_description
1 polymer ?
#
loop_
_entity_poly.entity_id
_entity_poly.type
_entity_poly.pdbx_seq_one_letter_code
_entity_poly.pdbx_strand_id
1 'polypeptide(L)'
;MDKLDFCPNCGNHLDSGGEFCPNCGFNLKKYESENKSISKTNIDKRKIPVKNYDIKYHSIESDTQLDKKNVPNHSKKRKVGFILISIVAILLVAGYFGGKVYYGENYQAQRLREEVTSGTSSKMKAALVDSDGKQLTTGNISALRRLYLKDSSMIRQIESQINVNQSNKVFSLKKTGKYLMFFPKYKVMIKNQSLNINTNIDNPTFFIDGKSVPTKSENGKYKISNLMPGFYDVKVENSKESNETKTKQVVIGIDNDDKSVEFEAKKVEKPAKVITKIIHEKDEDNTTSNVNDTLVADSKEPSTISSKDSLIGEYTGNPNLTLYPNGTYELGDKNGTYDILEDDNGHVKIRYNQNNGGSIVESYYYSDGELRSSKYNQSWYKK
;
A
#
# COMPACT_ATOMS: atom_id res chain seq x y z
N MET A 1 39.38 22.97 -4.53
CA MET A 1 38.03 22.83 -5.10
C MET A 1 37.21 22.26 -3.97
N ASP A 2 36.37 23.07 -3.36
CA ASP A 2 35.49 22.57 -2.31
C ASP A 2 34.52 21.60 -2.98
N LYS A 3 34.67 20.32 -2.64
CA LYS A 3 33.81 19.25 -3.14
C LYS A 3 32.45 19.44 -2.46
N LEU A 4 31.37 19.50 -3.25
CA LEU A 4 30.03 19.49 -2.67
C LEU A 4 29.74 18.11 -2.09
N ASP A 5 29.72 18.02 -0.76
CA ASP A 5 29.34 16.79 -0.04
C ASP A 5 27.83 16.54 -0.07
N PHE A 6 27.02 17.58 -0.35
CA PHE A 6 25.56 17.51 -0.39
C PHE A 6 25.00 18.22 -1.63
N CYS A 7 23.94 17.64 -2.21
CA CYS A 7 23.22 18.25 -3.32
C CYS A 7 22.51 19.54 -2.87
N PRO A 8 22.76 20.69 -3.50
CA PRO A 8 22.16 21.97 -3.11
C PRO A 8 20.65 22.07 -3.41
N ASN A 9 20.11 21.15 -4.22
CA ASN A 9 18.68 21.12 -4.55
C ASN A 9 17.86 20.20 -3.63
N CYS A 10 18.35 19.00 -3.32
CA CYS A 10 17.59 18.00 -2.55
C CYS A 10 18.21 17.58 -1.22
N GLY A 11 19.42 18.06 -0.89
CA GLY A 11 20.11 17.78 0.37
C GLY A 11 20.68 16.36 0.50
N ASN A 12 20.61 15.53 -0.54
CA ASN A 12 21.17 14.18 -0.50
C ASN A 12 22.70 14.21 -0.49
N HIS A 13 23.31 13.28 0.24
CA HIS A 13 24.77 13.09 0.25
C HIS A 13 25.29 12.67 -1.14
N LEU A 14 26.46 13.16 -1.53
CA LEU A 14 27.09 12.90 -2.82
C LEU A 14 28.38 12.09 -2.65
N ASP A 15 28.28 10.77 -2.78
CA ASP A 15 29.43 9.87 -2.59
C ASP A 15 30.45 9.92 -3.76
N SER A 16 30.05 10.40 -4.93
CA SER A 16 30.91 10.53 -6.11
C SER A 16 30.59 11.78 -6.92
N GLY A 17 31.62 12.40 -7.50
CA GLY A 17 31.55 13.65 -8.28
C GLY A 17 30.87 13.50 -9.65
N GLY A 18 29.63 13.02 -9.64
CA GLY A 18 28.79 12.87 -10.82
C GLY A 18 28.28 14.21 -11.35
N GLU A 19 27.97 14.24 -12.65
CA GLU A 19 27.44 15.43 -13.31
C GLU A 19 26.02 15.78 -12.86
N PHE A 20 25.24 14.76 -12.49
CA PHE A 20 23.88 14.89 -12.00
C PHE A 20 23.73 14.18 -10.66
N CYS A 21 22.88 14.73 -9.79
CA CYS A 21 22.54 14.11 -8.52
C CYS A 21 21.77 12.80 -8.77
N PRO A 22 22.22 11.66 -8.21
CA PRO A 22 21.58 10.36 -8.42
C PRO A 22 20.18 10.27 -7.79
N ASN A 23 19.86 11.15 -6.84
CA ASN A 23 18.57 11.14 -6.14
C ASN A 23 17.51 12.05 -6.80
N CYS A 24 17.90 13.20 -7.38
CA CYS A 24 16.94 14.18 -7.90
C CYS A 24 17.21 14.67 -9.33
N GLY A 25 18.28 14.19 -9.98
CA GLY A 25 18.64 14.58 -11.35
C GLY A 25 19.17 16.01 -11.51
N PHE A 26 19.42 16.74 -10.43
CA PHE A 26 19.97 18.11 -10.47
C PHE A 26 21.40 18.14 -11.04
N ASN A 27 21.71 19.08 -11.94
CA ASN A 27 23.03 19.20 -12.57
C ASN A 27 24.04 19.90 -11.64
N LEU A 28 24.96 19.11 -11.08
CA LEU A 28 25.95 19.54 -10.10
C LEU A 28 27.11 20.29 -10.76
N LYS A 29 27.57 19.87 -11.94
CA LYS A 29 28.66 20.53 -12.67
C LYS A 29 28.27 21.94 -13.11
N LYS A 30 27.03 22.12 -13.57
CA LYS A 30 26.51 23.44 -13.96
C LYS A 30 26.52 24.40 -12.77
N TYR A 31 26.00 23.95 -11.62
CA TYR A 31 26.01 24.72 -10.38
C TYR A 31 27.43 25.07 -9.90
N GLU A 32 28.37 24.13 -9.96
CA GLU A 32 29.77 24.39 -9.63
C GLU A 32 30.40 25.40 -10.59
N SER A 33 30.13 25.30 -11.90
CA SER A 33 30.68 26.20 -12.91
C SER A 33 30.15 27.63 -12.79
N GLU A 34 28.86 27.80 -12.47
CA GLU A 34 28.23 29.10 -12.28
C GLU A 34 28.75 29.79 -11.02
N ASN A 35 28.95 29.05 -9.94
CA ASN A 35 29.44 29.58 -8.66
C ASN A 35 30.97 29.73 -8.58
N LYS A 36 31.73 29.14 -9.50
CA LYS A 36 33.19 29.37 -9.62
C LYS A 36 33.52 30.77 -10.15
N SER A 37 32.54 31.46 -10.74
CA SER A 37 32.67 32.81 -11.31
C SER A 37 32.72 33.93 -10.26
N ILE A 38 32.40 33.64 -8.99
CA ILE A 38 32.29 34.65 -7.92
C ILE A 38 33.54 34.69 -7.03
N SER A 39 34.45 33.70 -7.11
CA SER A 39 35.66 33.65 -6.26
C SER A 39 36.98 33.98 -6.97
N LYS A 40 36.95 34.63 -8.14
CA LYS A 40 38.16 35.22 -8.73
C LYS A 40 37.89 36.58 -9.36
N THR A 41 37.88 37.63 -8.53
CA THR A 41 38.46 38.91 -8.96
C THR A 41 39.23 39.49 -7.79
N ASN A 42 40.54 39.60 -8.01
CA ASN A 42 41.49 40.21 -7.09
C ASN A 42 41.31 41.73 -7.09
N ILE A 43 41.73 42.31 -5.97
CA ILE A 43 41.77 43.71 -5.59
C ILE A 43 42.35 44.60 -6.71
N ASP A 44 41.67 45.72 -7.01
CA ASP A 44 42.37 46.94 -7.43
C ASP A 44 41.88 48.16 -6.65
N LYS A 45 42.86 48.97 -6.25
CA LYS A 45 42.74 50.12 -5.35
C LYS A 45 42.11 51.29 -6.11
N ARG A 46 41.11 51.97 -5.50
CA ARG A 46 41.16 53.44 -5.25
C ARG A 46 39.88 54.01 -4.64
N LYS A 47 40.12 54.78 -3.57
CA LYS A 47 39.40 55.94 -2.99
C LYS A 47 38.19 55.69 -2.06
N ILE A 48 38.53 55.88 -0.78
CA ILE A 48 37.79 56.13 0.46
C ILE A 48 36.67 57.21 0.30
N PRO A 49 35.63 57.26 1.18
CA PRO A 49 35.81 57.63 2.60
C PRO A 49 35.07 56.71 3.60
N VAL A 50 35.82 56.17 4.55
CA VAL A 50 35.33 55.56 5.79
C VAL A 50 35.78 56.50 6.90
N LYS A 51 34.83 56.96 7.72
CA LYS A 51 35.11 57.73 8.94
C LYS A 51 35.84 56.82 9.94
N ASN A 52 36.99 57.30 10.39
CA ASN A 52 37.83 56.70 11.42
C ASN A 52 37.09 56.59 12.76
N TYR A 53 37.28 55.45 13.43
CA TYR A 53 37.44 55.44 14.87
C TYR A 53 38.54 54.43 15.23
N ASP A 54 39.66 54.94 15.74
CA ASP A 54 40.82 54.18 16.17
C ASP A 54 40.54 53.44 17.47
N ILE A 55 40.80 52.13 17.52
CA ILE A 55 41.26 51.49 18.76
C ILE A 55 42.46 50.58 18.44
N LYS A 56 43.58 51.00 19.00
CA LYS A 56 44.91 50.41 19.00
C LYS A 56 44.93 49.19 19.94
N TYR A 57 45.29 48.03 19.42
CA TYR A 57 45.61 46.85 20.22
C TYR A 57 47.06 46.95 20.73
N HIS A 58 47.23 46.80 22.04
CA HIS A 58 48.53 46.63 22.69
C HIS A 58 48.50 45.29 23.43
N SER A 59 49.43 44.41 23.07
CA SER A 59 49.72 43.13 23.73
C SER A 59 50.33 43.35 25.10
N ILE A 60 49.91 42.58 26.12
CA ILE A 60 50.74 42.38 27.32
C ILE A 60 50.65 40.92 27.78
N GLU A 61 51.85 40.39 28.01
CA GLU A 61 52.22 39.11 28.59
C GLU A 61 51.80 38.95 30.06
N SER A 62 51.86 37.69 30.48
CA SER A 62 51.64 37.20 31.84
C SER A 62 52.77 37.54 32.82
N ASP A 63 52.33 37.77 34.05
CA ASP A 63 52.91 37.43 35.37
C ASP A 63 53.48 38.50 36.32
N THR A 64 52.84 38.47 37.51
CA THR A 64 53.30 38.81 38.88
C THR A 64 53.53 40.26 39.35
N GLN A 65 52.64 40.77 40.21
CA GLN A 65 52.77 40.84 41.70
C GLN A 65 51.79 41.86 42.33
N LEU A 66 51.48 41.59 43.60
CA LEU A 66 50.58 42.28 44.54
C LEU A 66 50.56 43.83 44.46
N ASP A 67 49.38 44.45 44.56
CA ASP A 67 48.96 45.09 45.83
C ASP A 67 47.49 45.57 45.86
N LYS A 68 46.96 45.62 47.09
CA LYS A 68 45.56 45.86 47.50
C LYS A 68 44.95 47.20 47.03
N LYS A 69 43.68 47.18 46.60
CA LYS A 69 42.53 47.77 47.37
C LYS A 69 41.17 47.71 46.64
N ASN A 70 40.19 47.28 47.43
CA ASN A 70 38.77 47.66 47.46
C ASN A 70 37.89 47.47 46.21
N VAL A 71 37.20 46.32 46.23
CA VAL A 71 35.93 46.07 45.55
C VAL A 71 34.78 46.78 46.30
N PRO A 72 33.87 47.52 45.64
CA PRO A 72 32.47 47.52 46.04
C PRO A 72 31.76 46.33 45.39
N ASN A 73 31.24 45.51 46.28
CA ASN A 73 30.52 44.28 46.06
C ASN A 73 29.24 44.51 45.24
N HIS A 74 29.15 43.92 44.04
CA HIS A 74 27.85 43.65 43.42
C HIS A 74 27.82 42.20 42.94
N SER A 75 26.87 41.43 43.49
CA SER A 75 26.71 39.99 43.36
C SER A 75 26.45 39.55 41.92
N LYS A 76 27.53 39.28 41.18
CA LYS A 76 27.51 38.67 39.84
C LYS A 76 27.34 37.15 39.93
N LYS A 77 26.15 36.67 40.32
CA LYS A 77 25.76 35.25 40.17
C LYS A 77 24.42 35.02 39.47
N ARG A 78 23.81 36.08 38.90
CA ARG A 78 22.54 35.99 38.15
C ARG A 78 22.64 36.11 36.62
N LYS A 79 23.80 36.43 36.02
CA LYS A 79 23.89 36.71 34.56
C LYS A 79 24.30 35.53 33.66
N VAL A 80 24.90 34.46 34.20
CA VAL A 80 25.31 33.29 33.39
C VAL A 80 24.12 32.42 32.98
N GLY A 81 23.11 32.30 33.84
CA GLY A 81 21.86 31.62 33.51
C GLY A 81 21.16 32.24 32.29
N PHE A 82 21.14 33.56 32.16
CA PHE A 82 20.51 34.24 31.03
C PHE A 82 21.24 34.03 29.69
N ILE A 83 22.57 33.90 29.68
CA ILE A 83 23.31 33.62 28.44
C ILE A 83 23.00 32.20 27.94
N LEU A 84 23.00 31.21 28.83
CA LEU A 84 22.64 29.83 28.48
C LEU A 84 21.18 29.74 28.01
N ILE A 85 20.25 30.43 28.68
CA ILE A 85 18.84 30.50 28.27
C ILE A 85 18.71 31.14 26.88
N SER A 86 19.44 32.23 26.60
CA SER A 86 19.41 32.89 25.29
C SER A 86 19.96 31.99 24.17
N ILE A 87 21.02 31.23 24.42
CA ILE A 87 21.57 30.28 23.42
C ILE A 87 20.57 29.17 23.13
N VAL A 88 19.97 28.58 24.17
CA VAL A 88 18.93 27.55 24.01
C VAL A 88 17.72 28.12 23.27
N ALA A 89 17.30 29.35 23.58
CA ALA A 89 16.21 30.01 22.88
C ALA A 89 16.52 30.20 21.38
N ILE A 90 17.73 30.62 21.03
CA ILE A 90 18.16 30.77 19.62
C ILE A 90 18.12 29.41 18.89
N LEU A 91 18.62 28.34 19.53
CA LEU A 91 18.57 27.00 18.96
C LEU A 91 17.13 26.49 18.77
N LEU A 92 16.24 26.77 19.73
CA LEU A 92 14.82 26.43 19.61
C LEU A 92 14.14 27.20 18.48
N VAL A 93 14.46 28.48 18.30
CA VAL A 93 13.93 29.29 17.19
C VAL A 93 14.44 28.76 15.85
N ALA A 94 15.73 28.48 15.72
CA ALA A 94 16.31 27.90 14.50
C ALA A 94 15.70 26.52 14.19
N GLY A 95 15.59 25.66 15.20
CA GLY A 95 14.94 24.34 15.08
C GLY A 95 13.46 24.43 14.74
N TYR A 96 12.75 25.44 15.24
CA TYR A 96 11.36 25.71 14.89
C TYR A 96 11.22 26.10 13.42
N PHE A 97 12.05 27.01 12.91
CA PHE A 97 12.03 27.39 11.49
C PHE A 97 12.43 26.24 10.57
N GLY A 98 13.48 25.48 10.92
CA GLY A 98 13.89 24.29 10.18
C GLY A 98 12.80 23.21 10.17
N GLY A 99 12.19 22.95 11.32
CA GLY A 99 11.07 22.02 11.41
C GLY A 99 9.81 22.52 10.70
N LYS A 100 9.56 23.84 10.62
CA LYS A 100 8.43 24.40 9.86
C LYS A 100 8.59 24.14 8.36
N VAL A 101 9.82 24.18 7.86
CA VAL A 101 10.14 23.78 6.49
C VAL A 101 9.94 22.28 6.32
N TYR A 102 10.59 21.45 7.14
CA TYR A 102 10.55 19.99 7.02
C TYR A 102 9.14 19.39 7.19
N TYR A 103 8.39 19.83 8.20
CA TYR A 103 7.01 19.44 8.46
C TYR A 103 6.00 20.35 7.74
N GLY A 104 6.42 21.09 6.73
CA GLY A 104 5.53 21.89 5.90
C GLY A 104 4.53 21.02 5.12
N GLU A 105 3.36 21.59 4.80
CA GLU A 105 2.31 20.89 4.06
C GLU A 105 2.78 20.44 2.67
N ASN A 106 3.55 21.27 1.97
CA ASN A 106 4.08 20.94 0.63
C ASN A 106 4.99 19.70 0.63
N TYR A 107 5.93 19.62 1.59
CA TYR A 107 6.85 18.48 1.69
C TYR A 107 6.11 17.20 2.10
N GLN A 108 5.17 17.30 3.05
CA GLN A 108 4.32 16.16 3.43
C GLN A 108 3.44 15.71 2.27
N ALA A 109 2.86 16.64 1.49
CA ALA A 109 2.03 16.32 0.33
C ALA A 109 2.78 15.50 -0.72
N GLN A 110 4.02 15.86 -1.02
CA GLN A 110 4.85 15.10 -1.98
C GLN A 110 5.09 13.67 -1.51
N ARG A 111 5.56 13.49 -0.27
CA ARG A 111 5.78 12.15 0.30
C ARG A 111 4.49 11.34 0.35
N LEU A 112 3.38 11.96 0.72
CA LEU A 112 2.09 11.31 0.81
C LEU A 112 1.58 10.87 -0.58
N ARG A 113 1.81 11.66 -1.64
CA ARG A 113 1.51 11.23 -3.02
C ARG A 113 2.20 9.90 -3.32
N GLU A 114 3.52 9.86 -3.12
CA GLU A 114 4.34 8.67 -3.38
C GLU A 114 3.90 7.46 -2.53
N GLU A 115 3.57 7.66 -1.26
CA GLU A 115 3.11 6.58 -0.37
C GLU A 115 1.71 6.06 -0.74
N VAL A 116 0.80 6.95 -1.14
CA VAL A 116 -0.56 6.60 -1.58
C VAL A 116 -0.54 5.87 -2.92
N THR A 117 0.36 6.25 -3.83
CA THR A 117 0.45 5.64 -5.18
C THR A 117 1.52 4.55 -5.28
N SER A 118 2.17 4.19 -4.18
CA SER A 118 3.29 3.24 -4.18
C SER A 118 2.91 1.81 -4.59
N GLY A 119 1.61 1.47 -4.61
CA GLY A 119 1.11 0.10 -4.78
C GLY A 119 1.47 -0.85 -3.64
N THR A 120 2.10 -0.37 -2.57
CA THR A 120 2.52 -1.16 -1.40
C THR A 120 1.51 -0.97 -0.28
N SER A 121 0.86 -2.05 0.15
CA SER A 121 -0.21 -1.99 1.15
C SER A 121 0.19 -1.27 2.44
N SER A 122 1.41 -1.48 2.93
CA SER A 122 1.90 -0.85 4.16
C SER A 122 2.07 0.67 4.04
N LYS A 123 2.64 1.15 2.92
CA LYS A 123 2.82 2.59 2.66
C LYS A 123 1.48 3.27 2.43
N MET A 124 0.62 2.66 1.62
CA MET A 124 -0.74 3.12 1.38
C MET A 124 -1.55 3.22 2.69
N LYS A 125 -1.53 2.18 3.53
CA LYS A 125 -2.24 2.16 4.82
C LYS A 125 -1.72 3.20 5.80
N ALA A 126 -0.41 3.45 5.80
CA ALA A 126 0.19 4.47 6.65
C ALA A 126 -0.24 5.90 6.23
N ALA A 127 -0.31 6.15 4.92
CA ALA A 127 -0.61 7.45 4.35
C ALA A 127 -2.12 7.78 4.24
N LEU A 128 -2.97 6.77 4.08
CA LEU A 128 -4.42 6.94 3.85
C LEU A 128 -5.24 6.88 5.13
N VAL A 129 -6.31 7.67 5.14
CA VAL A 129 -7.38 7.64 6.15
C VAL A 129 -8.75 7.81 5.50
N ASP A 130 -9.79 7.37 6.18
CA ASP A 130 -11.17 7.62 5.76
C ASP A 130 -11.59 9.08 5.99
N SER A 131 -12.85 9.39 5.66
CA SER A 131 -13.44 10.71 5.86
C SER A 131 -13.44 11.15 7.33
N ASP A 132 -13.48 10.22 8.30
CA ASP A 132 -13.40 10.50 9.73
C ASP A 132 -11.94 10.72 10.19
N GLY A 133 -10.95 10.28 9.42
CA GLY A 133 -9.53 10.29 9.79
C GLY A 133 -9.04 8.98 10.42
N LYS A 134 -9.83 7.90 10.37
CA LYS A 134 -9.45 6.56 10.84
C LYS A 134 -8.63 5.83 9.78
N GLN A 135 -7.82 4.87 10.22
CA GLN A 135 -7.03 4.05 9.31
C GLN A 135 -7.90 3.13 8.46
N LEU A 136 -7.47 2.90 7.22
CA LEU A 136 -8.17 2.02 6.31
C LEU A 136 -7.92 0.55 6.64
N THR A 137 -8.92 -0.29 6.35
CA THR A 137 -8.80 -1.73 6.47
C THR A 137 -7.95 -2.31 5.33
N THR A 138 -7.42 -3.51 5.52
CA THR A 138 -6.64 -4.21 4.48
C THR A 138 -7.45 -4.44 3.20
N GLY A 139 -8.76 -4.70 3.31
CA GLY A 139 -9.65 -4.87 2.15
C GLY A 139 -9.81 -3.59 1.32
N ASN A 140 -9.92 -2.45 1.98
CA ASN A 140 -10.02 -1.16 1.29
C ASN A 140 -8.72 -0.83 0.54
N ILE A 141 -7.58 -1.12 1.17
CA ILE A 141 -6.25 -0.94 0.58
C ILE A 141 -6.04 -1.89 -0.60
N SER A 142 -6.48 -3.16 -0.50
CA SER A 142 -6.34 -4.11 -1.59
C SER A 142 -7.22 -3.74 -2.78
N ALA A 143 -8.45 -3.27 -2.57
CA ALA A 143 -9.32 -2.79 -3.63
C ALA A 143 -8.73 -1.60 -4.40
N LEU A 144 -8.16 -0.64 -3.68
CA LEU A 144 -7.46 0.49 -4.29
C LEU A 144 -6.18 0.04 -5.04
N ARG A 145 -5.41 -0.90 -4.46
CA ARG A 145 -4.22 -1.45 -5.12
C ARG A 145 -4.58 -2.17 -6.43
N ARG A 146 -5.66 -2.95 -6.44
CA ARG A 146 -6.16 -3.61 -7.66
C ARG A 146 -6.54 -2.60 -8.73
N LEU A 147 -7.10 -1.44 -8.35
CA LEU A 147 -7.36 -0.35 -9.30
C LEU A 147 -6.07 0.15 -9.96
N TYR A 148 -4.99 0.34 -9.19
CA TYR A 148 -3.70 0.78 -9.75
C TYR A 148 -3.10 -0.24 -10.72
N LEU A 149 -3.21 -1.53 -10.38
CA LEU A 149 -2.72 -2.62 -11.23
C LEU A 149 -3.54 -2.78 -12.51
N LYS A 150 -4.84 -2.44 -12.44
CA LYS A 150 -5.75 -2.51 -13.59
C LYS A 150 -5.53 -1.35 -14.55
N ASP A 151 -5.33 -0.14 -14.02
CA ASP A 151 -5.15 1.08 -14.80
C ASP A 151 -4.09 1.98 -14.17
N SER A 152 -2.88 1.93 -14.72
CA SER A 152 -1.75 2.75 -14.27
C SER A 152 -1.99 4.25 -14.46
N SER A 153 -2.94 4.67 -15.29
CA SER A 153 -3.28 6.09 -15.46
C SER A 153 -3.93 6.67 -14.19
N MET A 154 -4.56 5.82 -13.37
CA MET A 154 -5.17 6.21 -12.09
C MET A 154 -4.15 6.79 -11.12
N ILE A 155 -2.91 6.30 -11.14
CA ILE A 155 -1.82 6.81 -10.29
C ILE A 155 -1.63 8.31 -10.52
N ARG A 156 -1.48 8.73 -11.79
CA ARG A 156 -1.27 10.14 -12.14
C ARG A 156 -2.47 11.00 -11.80
N GLN A 157 -3.69 10.48 -11.99
CA GLN A 157 -4.90 11.21 -11.66
C GLN A 157 -5.05 11.40 -10.14
N ILE A 158 -4.73 10.39 -9.33
CA ILE A 158 -4.75 10.49 -7.86
C ILE A 158 -3.68 11.45 -7.36
N GLU A 159 -2.46 11.39 -7.92
CA GLU A 159 -1.39 12.34 -7.61
C GLU A 159 -1.84 13.78 -7.88
N SER A 160 -2.58 14.01 -8.97
CA SER A 160 -3.11 15.32 -9.32
C SER A 160 -4.21 15.82 -8.38
N GLN A 161 -4.90 14.93 -7.65
CA GLN A 161 -5.90 15.31 -6.65
C GLN A 161 -5.27 15.64 -5.29
N ILE A 162 -4.13 15.03 -4.95
CA ILE A 162 -3.41 15.27 -3.69
C ILE A 162 -2.55 16.54 -3.84
N ASN A 163 -3.25 17.67 -3.87
CA ASN A 163 -2.67 19.00 -3.94
C ASN A 163 -3.01 19.83 -2.71
N VAL A 164 -2.10 20.74 -2.38
CA VAL A 164 -2.27 21.69 -1.29
C VAL A 164 -3.43 22.62 -1.63
N ASN A 165 -4.32 22.88 -0.66
CA ASN A 165 -5.51 23.72 -0.78
C ASN A 165 -6.69 23.18 -1.62
N GLN A 166 -6.75 21.88 -1.92
CA GLN A 166 -7.94 21.27 -2.55
C GLN A 166 -8.68 20.35 -1.57
N SER A 167 -9.89 20.74 -1.16
CA SER A 167 -10.71 20.01 -0.18
C SER A 167 -11.92 19.28 -0.77
N ASN A 168 -12.25 19.51 -2.05
CA ASN A 168 -13.45 18.94 -2.70
C ASN A 168 -13.13 17.79 -3.68
N LYS A 169 -11.99 17.13 -3.50
CA LYS A 169 -11.57 15.99 -4.32
C LYS A 169 -11.75 14.68 -3.55
N VAL A 170 -11.80 13.57 -4.28
CA VAL A 170 -11.94 12.24 -3.68
C VAL A 170 -10.71 11.94 -2.82
N PHE A 171 -9.53 12.36 -3.25
CA PHE A 171 -8.31 12.36 -2.44
C PHE A 171 -7.97 13.79 -2.02
N SER A 172 -7.82 14.02 -0.71
CA SER A 172 -7.50 15.36 -0.19
C SER A 172 -6.59 15.28 1.03
N LEU A 173 -5.79 16.33 1.26
CA LEU A 173 -4.94 16.40 2.44
C LEU A 173 -5.77 16.78 3.66
N LYS A 174 -5.67 15.98 4.72
CA LYS A 174 -6.33 16.21 6.01
C LYS A 174 -5.29 16.25 7.12
N LYS A 175 -5.37 17.28 7.97
CA LYS A 175 -4.57 17.37 9.19
C LYS A 175 -5.09 16.33 10.20
N THR A 176 -4.25 15.37 10.54
CA THR A 176 -4.59 14.24 11.44
C THR A 176 -3.89 14.30 12.78
N GLY A 177 -3.03 15.29 13.01
CA GLY A 177 -2.39 15.47 14.30
C GLY A 177 -1.28 16.51 14.27
N LYS A 178 -0.31 16.34 15.17
CA LYS A 178 0.88 17.19 15.25
C LYS A 178 2.15 16.36 15.49
N TYR A 179 3.23 16.71 14.82
CA TYR A 179 4.58 16.29 15.18
C TYR A 179 5.15 17.24 16.23
N LEU A 180 5.89 16.68 17.19
CA LEU A 180 6.58 17.46 18.23
C LEU A 180 5.65 18.47 18.95
N MET A 181 4.34 18.20 19.07
CA MET A 181 3.33 19.09 19.67
C MET A 181 2.93 20.35 18.87
N PHE A 182 3.78 20.88 17.97
CA PHE A 182 3.49 22.14 17.24
C PHE A 182 3.35 21.99 15.73
N PHE A 183 4.09 21.09 15.09
CA PHE A 183 4.07 20.98 13.63
C PHE A 183 2.86 20.18 13.16
N PRO A 184 2.14 20.61 12.12
CA PRO A 184 0.99 19.87 11.62
C PRO A 184 1.42 18.52 11.02
N LYS A 185 0.64 17.46 11.28
CA LYS A 185 0.77 16.15 10.64
C LYS A 185 -0.39 15.95 9.67
N TYR A 186 -0.07 15.63 8.42
CA TYR A 186 -1.07 15.39 7.38
C TYR A 186 -1.12 13.91 7.00
N LYS A 187 -2.29 13.51 6.52
CA LYS A 187 -2.54 12.25 5.81
C LYS A 187 -3.49 12.52 4.65
N VAL A 188 -3.57 11.57 3.71
CA VAL A 188 -4.51 11.68 2.60
C VAL A 188 -5.84 11.06 3.02
N MET A 189 -6.85 11.91 3.13
CA MET A 189 -8.22 11.49 3.30
C MET A 189 -8.79 11.08 1.94
N ILE A 190 -9.49 9.95 1.94
CA ILE A 190 -10.20 9.43 0.77
C ILE A 190 -11.70 9.38 1.06
N LYS A 191 -12.47 9.94 0.14
CA LYS A 191 -13.92 10.06 0.24
C LYS A 191 -14.58 8.77 -0.23
N ASN A 192 -15.62 8.36 0.51
CA ASN A 192 -16.45 7.23 0.10
C ASN A 192 -17.44 7.65 -0.99
N GLN A 193 -17.77 6.69 -1.84
CA GLN A 193 -18.75 6.78 -2.92
C GLN A 193 -19.84 5.74 -2.74
N SER A 194 -20.86 5.83 -3.59
CA SER A 194 -21.93 4.86 -3.63
C SER A 194 -22.03 4.18 -4.99
N LEU A 195 -22.47 2.92 -4.96
CA LEU A 195 -22.73 2.11 -6.14
C LEU A 195 -24.23 1.84 -6.21
N ASN A 196 -24.86 2.29 -7.28
CA ASN A 196 -26.25 1.99 -7.60
C ASN A 196 -26.29 0.76 -8.49
N ILE A 197 -27.06 -0.24 -8.09
CA ILE A 197 -27.21 -1.51 -8.78
C ILE A 197 -28.66 -1.65 -9.26
N ASN A 198 -28.83 -1.86 -10.56
CA ASN A 198 -30.09 -2.33 -11.13
C ASN A 198 -30.02 -3.84 -11.32
N THR A 199 -31.02 -4.58 -10.85
CA THR A 199 -31.06 -6.03 -11.04
C THR A 199 -32.49 -6.56 -11.13
N ASN A 200 -32.67 -7.60 -11.94
CA ASN A 200 -33.90 -8.36 -12.09
C ASN A 200 -33.97 -9.59 -11.18
N ILE A 201 -32.96 -9.82 -10.32
CA ILE A 201 -32.94 -10.93 -9.37
C ILE A 201 -33.92 -10.62 -8.23
N ASP A 202 -34.80 -11.58 -7.94
CA ASP A 202 -35.74 -11.46 -6.83
C ASP A 202 -35.03 -11.58 -5.48
N ASN A 203 -35.39 -10.72 -4.52
CA ASN A 203 -34.82 -10.67 -3.17
C ASN A 203 -33.27 -10.76 -3.14
N PRO A 204 -32.56 -9.80 -3.78
CA PRO A 204 -31.12 -9.91 -3.99
C PRO A 204 -30.32 -9.64 -2.70
N THR A 205 -29.36 -10.53 -2.41
CA THR A 205 -28.25 -10.28 -1.48
C THR A 205 -27.01 -9.88 -2.26
N PHE A 206 -26.28 -8.89 -1.75
CA PHE A 206 -25.12 -8.30 -2.39
C PHE A 206 -23.84 -8.65 -1.64
N PHE A 207 -22.78 -8.93 -2.40
CA PHE A 207 -21.45 -9.23 -1.89
C PHE A 207 -20.42 -8.38 -2.60
N ILE A 208 -19.48 -7.85 -1.83
CA ILE A 208 -18.31 -7.11 -2.30
C ILE A 208 -17.07 -7.88 -1.86
N ASP A 209 -16.26 -8.33 -2.80
CA ASP A 209 -15.08 -9.16 -2.55
C ASP A 209 -15.39 -10.37 -1.64
N GLY A 210 -16.53 -11.01 -1.89
CA GLY A 210 -17.01 -12.18 -1.14
C GLY A 210 -17.66 -11.88 0.22
N LYS A 211 -17.69 -10.62 0.68
CA LYS A 211 -18.34 -10.23 1.95
C LYS A 211 -19.74 -9.69 1.71
N SER A 212 -20.73 -10.18 2.44
CA SER A 212 -22.10 -9.65 2.38
C SER A 212 -22.12 -8.19 2.84
N VAL A 213 -22.82 -7.34 2.09
CA VAL A 213 -22.95 -5.91 2.39
C VAL A 213 -24.41 -5.49 2.48
N PRO A 214 -24.76 -4.57 3.41
CA PRO A 214 -26.12 -4.05 3.49
C PRO A 214 -26.40 -3.12 2.30
N THR A 215 -27.62 -3.17 1.80
CA THR A 215 -28.08 -2.31 0.70
C THR A 215 -29.38 -1.61 1.07
N LYS A 216 -29.60 -0.44 0.48
CA LYS A 216 -30.86 0.30 0.57
C LYS A 216 -31.56 0.24 -0.78
N SER A 217 -32.83 -0.15 -0.80
CA SER A 217 -33.65 -0.08 -2.02
C SER A 217 -34.29 1.30 -2.11
N GLU A 218 -34.04 2.02 -3.20
CA GLU A 218 -34.55 3.35 -3.47
C GLU A 218 -34.88 3.47 -4.96
N ASN A 219 -36.14 3.81 -5.29
CA ASN A 219 -36.62 4.00 -6.68
C ASN A 219 -36.34 2.82 -7.63
N GLY A 220 -36.50 1.59 -7.15
CA GLY A 220 -36.27 0.38 -7.95
C GLY A 220 -34.79 0.04 -8.19
N LYS A 221 -33.87 0.76 -7.55
CA LYS A 221 -32.43 0.48 -7.57
C LYS A 221 -31.92 0.17 -6.17
N TYR A 222 -30.86 -0.62 -6.09
CA TYR A 222 -30.19 -0.94 -4.84
C TYR A 222 -28.93 -0.11 -4.69
N LYS A 223 -28.83 0.64 -3.60
CA LYS A 223 -27.69 1.50 -3.29
C LYS A 223 -26.79 0.85 -2.26
N ILE A 224 -25.53 0.61 -2.64
CA ILE A 224 -24.44 0.23 -1.74
C ILE A 224 -23.68 1.51 -1.40
N SER A 225 -23.61 1.85 -0.12
CA SER A 225 -22.92 3.06 0.36
C SER A 225 -21.56 2.72 0.96
N ASN A 226 -20.75 3.75 1.20
CA ASN A 226 -19.47 3.65 1.89
C ASN A 226 -18.40 2.81 1.17
N LEU A 227 -18.44 2.79 -0.16
CA LEU A 227 -17.41 2.15 -0.97
C LEU A 227 -16.28 3.12 -1.24
N MET A 228 -15.04 2.68 -1.12
CA MET A 228 -13.90 3.51 -1.49
C MET A 228 -13.59 3.35 -2.98
N PRO A 229 -12.92 4.32 -3.62
CA PRO A 229 -12.29 4.10 -4.91
C PRO A 229 -11.49 2.81 -4.94
N GLY A 230 -11.74 1.99 -5.96
CA GLY A 230 -11.17 0.65 -6.01
C GLY A 230 -11.78 -0.23 -7.08
N PHE A 231 -11.17 -1.40 -7.25
CA PHE A 231 -11.64 -2.44 -8.16
C PHE A 231 -12.23 -3.59 -7.34
N TYR A 232 -13.51 -3.87 -7.52
CA TYR A 232 -14.28 -4.81 -6.69
C TYR A 232 -14.91 -5.92 -7.50
N ASP A 233 -14.96 -7.12 -6.90
CA ASP A 233 -15.81 -8.21 -7.36
C ASP A 233 -17.18 -8.08 -6.69
N VAL A 234 -18.18 -7.70 -7.48
CA VAL A 234 -19.55 -7.52 -7.01
C VAL A 234 -20.37 -8.73 -7.42
N LYS A 235 -20.88 -9.47 -6.43
CA LYS A 235 -21.77 -10.61 -6.64
C LYS A 235 -23.16 -10.28 -6.13
N VAL A 236 -24.17 -10.59 -6.93
CA VAL A 236 -25.59 -10.51 -6.58
C VAL A 236 -26.14 -11.93 -6.62
N GLU A 237 -26.82 -12.35 -5.56
CA GLU A 237 -27.46 -13.66 -5.50
C GLU A 237 -28.87 -13.55 -4.94
N ASN A 238 -29.77 -14.43 -5.35
CA ASN A 238 -31.09 -14.53 -4.73
C ASN A 238 -30.94 -15.11 -3.32
N SER A 239 -31.46 -14.42 -2.32
CA SER A 239 -31.32 -14.85 -0.91
C SER A 239 -32.03 -16.17 -0.59
N LYS A 240 -32.94 -16.63 -1.47
CA LYS A 240 -33.73 -17.87 -1.31
C LYS A 240 -33.32 -18.98 -2.28
N GLU A 241 -32.68 -18.64 -3.40
CA GLU A 241 -32.32 -19.57 -4.48
C GLU A 241 -30.85 -19.37 -4.90
N SER A 242 -29.93 -20.21 -4.39
CA SER A 242 -28.48 -20.03 -4.59
C SER A 242 -28.00 -20.19 -6.04
N ASN A 243 -28.84 -20.76 -6.90
CA ASN A 243 -28.59 -20.96 -8.34
C ASN A 243 -28.79 -19.68 -9.17
N GLU A 244 -29.44 -18.65 -8.63
CA GLU A 244 -29.59 -17.34 -9.29
C GLU A 244 -28.50 -16.39 -8.78
N THR A 245 -27.29 -16.52 -9.35
CA THR A 245 -26.16 -15.67 -9.00
C THR A 245 -25.53 -15.01 -10.22
N LYS A 246 -25.07 -13.77 -10.05
CA LYS A 246 -24.33 -13.03 -11.06
C LYS A 246 -23.17 -12.28 -10.41
N THR A 247 -21.97 -12.47 -10.96
CA THR A 247 -20.76 -11.75 -10.54
C THR A 247 -20.29 -10.83 -11.66
N LYS A 248 -19.88 -9.61 -11.31
CA LYS A 248 -19.31 -8.62 -12.23
C LYS A 248 -18.22 -7.82 -11.53
N GLN A 249 -17.16 -7.54 -12.26
CA GLN A 249 -16.11 -6.63 -11.83
C GLN A 249 -16.55 -5.18 -12.03
N VAL A 250 -16.42 -4.38 -10.97
CA VAL A 250 -16.84 -2.97 -10.97
C VAL A 250 -15.69 -2.09 -10.51
N VAL A 251 -15.41 -1.06 -11.30
CA VAL A 251 -14.52 0.04 -10.92
C VAL A 251 -15.36 1.12 -10.25
N ILE A 252 -15.00 1.43 -9.00
CA ILE A 252 -15.41 2.66 -8.32
C ILE A 252 -14.28 3.68 -8.58
N GLY A 253 -14.62 4.73 -9.31
CA GLY A 253 -13.68 5.71 -9.82
C GLY A 253 -13.16 6.67 -8.75
N ILE A 254 -12.49 7.71 -9.20
CA ILE A 254 -11.92 8.78 -8.37
C ILE A 254 -12.59 10.13 -8.64
N ASP A 255 -13.67 10.11 -9.41
CA ASP A 255 -14.65 11.15 -9.62
C ASP A 255 -15.60 11.24 -8.42
N ASN A 256 -16.22 12.41 -8.24
CA ASN A 256 -17.20 12.61 -7.16
C ASN A 256 -18.59 12.06 -7.50
N ASP A 257 -18.72 11.32 -8.61
CA ASP A 257 -19.98 10.89 -9.18
C ASP A 257 -20.35 9.48 -8.71
N ASP A 258 -21.65 9.25 -8.52
CA ASP A 258 -22.16 7.94 -8.15
C ASP A 258 -22.10 6.97 -9.34
N LYS A 259 -21.52 5.78 -9.13
CA LYS A 259 -21.43 4.76 -10.17
C LYS A 259 -22.74 3.97 -10.26
N SER A 260 -23.25 3.76 -11.47
CA SER A 260 -24.39 2.85 -11.72
C SER A 260 -23.94 1.63 -12.53
N VAL A 261 -24.41 0.45 -12.13
CA VAL A 261 -24.13 -0.83 -12.80
C VAL A 261 -25.38 -1.69 -12.87
N GLU A 262 -25.58 -2.33 -14.02
CA GLU A 262 -26.67 -3.26 -14.25
C GLU A 262 -26.22 -4.72 -14.16
N PHE A 263 -27.07 -5.53 -13.52
CA PHE A 263 -26.93 -6.97 -13.30
C PHE A 263 -28.20 -7.69 -13.75
N GLU A 264 -28.16 -8.24 -14.95
CA GLU A 264 -29.22 -9.11 -15.46
C GLU A 264 -28.82 -10.58 -15.29
N ALA A 265 -29.62 -11.33 -14.53
CA ALA A 265 -29.54 -12.78 -14.50
C ALA A 265 -30.37 -13.36 -15.65
N LYS A 266 -29.78 -14.30 -16.41
CA LYS A 266 -30.54 -15.14 -17.35
C LYS A 266 -31.31 -16.16 -16.51
N LYS A 267 -32.64 -16.11 -16.58
CA LYS A 267 -33.52 -17.11 -15.98
C LYS A 267 -33.19 -18.47 -16.59
N VAL A 268 -32.60 -19.38 -15.82
CA VAL A 268 -32.36 -20.76 -16.28
C VAL A 268 -33.73 -21.44 -16.34
N GLU A 269 -34.19 -21.78 -17.54
CA GLU A 269 -35.38 -22.61 -17.70
C GLU A 269 -35.13 -23.95 -16.98
N LYS A 270 -35.93 -24.23 -15.94
CA LYS A 270 -35.84 -25.47 -15.17
C LYS A 270 -35.97 -26.65 -16.15
N PRO A 271 -34.99 -27.58 -16.25
CA PRO A 271 -35.18 -28.77 -17.05
C PRO A 271 -36.37 -29.54 -16.47
N ALA A 272 -37.33 -29.86 -17.34
CA ALA A 272 -38.52 -30.61 -16.98
C ALA A 272 -38.11 -31.92 -16.29
N LYS A 273 -38.70 -32.20 -15.12
CA LYS A 273 -38.56 -33.46 -14.39
C LYS A 273 -38.88 -34.62 -15.33
N VAL A 274 -37.87 -35.37 -15.77
CA VAL A 274 -38.07 -36.70 -16.34
C VAL A 274 -38.48 -37.61 -15.19
N ILE A 275 -39.76 -37.97 -15.15
CA ILE A 275 -40.28 -38.99 -14.25
C ILE A 275 -39.81 -40.34 -14.82
N THR A 276 -38.73 -40.90 -14.28
CA THR A 276 -38.38 -42.29 -14.51
C THR A 276 -39.37 -43.15 -13.72
N LYS A 277 -40.32 -43.77 -14.43
CA LYS A 277 -41.16 -44.85 -13.87
C LYS A 277 -40.24 -45.99 -13.42
N ILE A 278 -40.25 -46.25 -12.12
CA ILE A 278 -39.75 -47.50 -11.54
C ILE A 278 -40.73 -48.60 -11.96
N ILE A 279 -40.24 -49.59 -12.71
CA ILE A 279 -40.91 -50.89 -12.84
C ILE A 279 -40.05 -51.89 -12.08
N HIS A 280 -40.62 -52.42 -11.00
CA HIS A 280 -40.12 -53.60 -10.30
C HIS A 280 -40.49 -54.83 -11.13
N GLU A 281 -39.51 -55.71 -11.40
CA GLU A 281 -39.76 -57.13 -11.64
C GLU A 281 -38.67 -57.94 -10.94
N LYS A 282 -39.11 -59.06 -10.36
CA LYS A 282 -38.46 -59.89 -9.37
C LYS A 282 -37.58 -60.98 -10.00
N ASP A 283 -36.52 -61.30 -9.25
CA ASP A 283 -35.91 -62.59 -8.92
C ASP A 283 -35.66 -63.63 -10.03
N GLU A 284 -34.39 -64.02 -10.22
CA GLU A 284 -33.91 -65.39 -9.94
C GLU A 284 -32.36 -65.52 -10.01
N ASP A 285 -31.88 -66.49 -9.24
CA ASP A 285 -30.52 -66.85 -8.83
C ASP A 285 -29.42 -66.96 -9.91
N ASN A 286 -28.17 -66.61 -9.56
CA ASN A 286 -27.13 -67.64 -9.38
C ASN A 286 -25.88 -67.12 -8.65
N THR A 287 -25.27 -68.05 -7.93
CA THR A 287 -24.27 -67.95 -6.86
C THR A 287 -22.83 -68.00 -7.40
N THR A 288 -21.86 -67.85 -6.48
CA THR A 288 -20.40 -68.11 -6.53
C THR A 288 -19.51 -66.98 -7.10
N SER A 289 -18.42 -66.53 -6.47
CA SER A 289 -17.66 -66.98 -5.30
C SER A 289 -16.72 -65.88 -4.79
N ASN A 290 -16.51 -65.84 -3.46
CA ASN A 290 -15.27 -65.66 -2.67
C ASN A 290 -14.17 -64.69 -3.17
N VAL A 291 -13.51 -63.87 -2.34
CA VAL A 291 -12.86 -64.18 -1.05
C VAL A 291 -12.74 -62.89 -0.20
N ASN A 292 -12.94 -63.07 1.11
CA ASN A 292 -12.72 -62.14 2.22
C ASN A 292 -11.23 -61.71 2.35
N ASP A 293 -10.93 -60.54 2.91
CA ASP A 293 -10.41 -60.55 4.29
C ASP A 293 -10.45 -59.17 4.96
N THR A 294 -10.71 -59.23 6.27
CA THR A 294 -10.79 -58.14 7.23
C THR A 294 -9.42 -57.96 7.91
N LEU A 295 -9.23 -56.85 8.63
CA LEU A 295 -8.45 -56.66 9.88
C LEU A 295 -7.90 -55.22 9.92
N VAL A 296 -8.60 -54.28 10.58
CA VAL A 296 -8.53 -53.91 12.01
C VAL A 296 -7.27 -53.10 12.37
N ALA A 297 -7.55 -51.82 12.66
CA ALA A 297 -6.97 -50.91 13.67
C ALA A 297 -5.44 -50.87 13.91
N ASP A 298 -4.89 -49.67 13.77
CA ASP A 298 -4.10 -49.11 14.88
C ASP A 298 -4.33 -47.60 15.01
N SER A 299 -4.56 -47.18 16.25
CA SER A 299 -4.67 -45.79 16.67
C SER A 299 -3.44 -45.49 17.51
N LYS A 300 -2.55 -44.61 17.05
CA LYS A 300 -1.64 -43.85 17.94
C LYS A 300 -1.00 -42.63 17.26
N GLU A 301 -1.56 -41.48 17.65
CA GLU A 301 -0.87 -40.24 18.03
C GLU A 301 -0.04 -39.41 17.02
N PRO A 302 0.13 -38.10 17.31
CA PRO A 302 -0.03 -37.04 16.32
C PRO A 302 1.30 -36.68 15.68
N SER A 303 1.41 -36.88 14.38
CA SER A 303 2.56 -36.45 13.61
C SER A 303 2.13 -35.45 12.54
N THR A 304 2.48 -34.18 12.79
CA THR A 304 2.91 -33.19 11.78
C THR A 304 2.03 -33.09 10.53
N ILE A 305 1.19 -32.04 10.49
CA ILE A 305 0.52 -31.52 9.29
C ILE A 305 1.57 -31.48 8.16
N SER A 306 1.45 -32.39 7.21
CA SER A 306 2.31 -32.40 6.02
C SER A 306 2.00 -31.13 5.23
N SER A 307 3.04 -30.39 4.84
CA SER A 307 2.96 -29.14 4.07
C SER A 307 2.07 -29.24 2.80
N LYS A 308 1.87 -30.47 2.30
CA LYS A 308 0.92 -30.79 1.20
C LYS A 308 -0.52 -30.35 1.47
N ASP A 309 -1.02 -30.47 2.71
CA ASP A 309 -2.39 -30.06 3.04
C ASP A 309 -2.55 -28.53 3.08
N SER A 310 -1.46 -27.81 3.32
CA SER A 310 -1.48 -26.34 3.31
C SER A 310 -1.70 -25.78 1.91
N LEU A 311 -1.29 -26.50 0.86
CA LEU A 311 -1.43 -26.05 -0.53
C LEU A 311 -2.78 -26.41 -1.15
N ILE A 312 -3.50 -27.39 -0.62
CA ILE A 312 -4.83 -27.78 -1.13
C ILE A 312 -5.85 -26.68 -0.81
N GLY A 313 -6.66 -26.28 -1.80
CA GLY A 313 -7.74 -25.32 -1.62
C GLY A 313 -8.04 -24.46 -2.84
N GLU A 314 -9.00 -23.56 -2.67
CA GLU A 314 -9.37 -22.56 -3.67
C GLU A 314 -8.53 -21.30 -3.51
N TYR A 315 -8.01 -20.80 -4.62
CA TYR A 315 -7.22 -19.58 -4.68
C TYR A 315 -7.82 -18.57 -5.65
N THR A 316 -7.88 -17.33 -5.19
CA THR A 316 -8.35 -16.19 -5.97
C THR A 316 -7.17 -15.55 -6.71
N GLY A 317 -7.25 -15.49 -8.04
CA GLY A 317 -6.23 -14.94 -8.94
C GLY A 317 -6.79 -14.68 -10.34
N ASN A 318 -5.95 -14.34 -11.33
CA ASN A 318 -6.40 -14.14 -12.71
C ASN A 318 -5.60 -15.00 -13.73
N PRO A 319 -6.00 -16.25 -14.00
CA PRO A 319 -7.27 -16.87 -13.62
C PRO A 319 -7.26 -17.46 -12.20
N ASN A 320 -8.43 -17.84 -11.66
CA ASN A 320 -8.52 -18.56 -10.39
C ASN A 320 -7.84 -19.93 -10.48
N LEU A 321 -7.30 -20.39 -9.36
CA LEU A 321 -6.66 -21.70 -9.22
C LEU A 321 -7.36 -22.49 -8.11
N THR A 322 -7.70 -23.74 -8.36
CA THR A 322 -8.16 -24.68 -7.33
C THR A 322 -7.30 -25.92 -7.36
N LEU A 323 -6.77 -26.32 -6.20
CA LEU A 323 -6.05 -27.58 -6.01
C LEU A 323 -6.91 -28.50 -5.15
N TYR A 324 -7.39 -29.60 -5.72
CA TYR A 324 -8.30 -30.53 -5.05
C TYR A 324 -7.54 -31.64 -4.30
N PRO A 325 -8.08 -32.15 -3.17
CA PRO A 325 -7.44 -33.21 -2.39
C PRO A 325 -7.21 -34.52 -3.16
N ASN A 326 -7.98 -34.77 -4.22
CA ASN A 326 -7.87 -35.95 -5.08
C ASN A 326 -6.75 -35.85 -6.15
N GLY A 327 -5.94 -34.78 -6.12
CA GLY A 327 -4.82 -34.58 -7.06
C GLY A 327 -5.21 -33.92 -8.40
N THR A 328 -6.44 -33.39 -8.53
CA THR A 328 -6.84 -32.61 -9.71
C THR A 328 -6.75 -31.11 -9.47
N TYR A 329 -6.68 -30.32 -10.56
CA TYR A 329 -6.68 -28.87 -10.48
C TYR A 329 -7.56 -28.21 -11.54
N GLU A 330 -7.96 -26.98 -11.26
CA GLU A 330 -8.58 -26.06 -12.21
C GLU A 330 -7.83 -24.72 -12.19
N LEU A 331 -7.42 -24.21 -13.35
CA LEU A 331 -6.74 -22.92 -13.52
C LEU A 331 -7.38 -22.17 -14.68
N GLY A 332 -8.43 -21.38 -14.39
CA GLY A 332 -9.29 -20.78 -15.41
C GLY A 332 -9.94 -21.86 -16.27
N ASP A 333 -9.71 -21.82 -17.57
CA ASP A 333 -10.24 -22.81 -18.51
C ASP A 333 -9.39 -24.11 -18.60
N LYS A 334 -8.26 -24.17 -17.88
CA LYS A 334 -7.36 -25.34 -17.86
C LYS A 334 -7.68 -26.26 -16.69
N ASN A 335 -7.61 -27.57 -16.91
CA ASN A 335 -7.78 -28.58 -15.88
C ASN A 335 -6.94 -29.83 -16.16
N GLY A 336 -6.76 -30.64 -15.12
CA GLY A 336 -6.04 -31.91 -15.20
C GLY A 336 -5.57 -32.38 -13.83
N THR A 337 -4.46 -33.10 -13.78
CA THR A 337 -3.84 -33.55 -12.53
C THR A 337 -2.63 -32.70 -12.17
N TYR A 338 -2.28 -32.65 -10.90
CA TYR A 338 -1.08 -31.96 -10.44
C TYR A 338 -0.25 -32.82 -9.48
N ASP A 339 1.06 -32.60 -9.51
CA ASP A 339 2.02 -33.21 -8.60
C ASP A 339 2.84 -32.11 -7.92
N ILE A 340 2.94 -32.15 -6.58
CA ILE A 340 3.86 -31.29 -5.83
C ILE A 340 5.24 -31.96 -5.85
N LEU A 341 6.18 -31.37 -6.57
CA LEU A 341 7.54 -31.90 -6.75
C LEU A 341 8.50 -31.45 -5.66
N GLU A 342 8.30 -30.26 -5.10
CA GLU A 342 9.14 -29.64 -4.07
C GLU A 342 8.25 -28.74 -3.21
N ASP A 343 8.44 -28.77 -1.89
CA ASP A 343 7.72 -27.94 -0.92
C ASP A 343 8.62 -27.73 0.31
N ASP A 344 9.64 -26.91 0.15
CA ASP A 344 10.67 -26.64 1.16
C ASP A 344 10.75 -25.14 1.43
N ASN A 345 10.65 -24.73 2.70
CA ASN A 345 10.81 -23.34 3.16
C ASN A 345 9.97 -22.30 2.37
N GLY A 346 8.74 -22.65 2.00
CA GLY A 346 7.84 -21.79 1.24
C GLY A 346 8.16 -21.71 -0.25
N HIS A 347 9.15 -22.43 -0.75
CA HIS A 347 9.35 -22.64 -2.19
C HIS A 347 8.61 -23.89 -2.64
N VAL A 348 7.72 -23.72 -3.61
CA VAL A 348 6.84 -24.80 -4.08
C VAL A 348 7.04 -25.01 -5.56
N LYS A 349 7.26 -26.25 -5.99
CA LYS A 349 7.23 -26.63 -7.42
C LYS A 349 6.05 -27.54 -7.68
N ILE A 350 5.17 -27.11 -8.59
CA ILE A 350 3.98 -27.86 -8.97
C ILE A 350 4.09 -28.24 -10.45
N ARG A 351 3.93 -29.52 -10.74
CA ARG A 351 3.74 -30.02 -12.09
C ARG A 351 2.25 -30.07 -12.39
N TYR A 352 1.81 -29.48 -13.49
CA TYR A 352 0.44 -29.54 -13.98
C TYR A 352 0.39 -30.37 -15.25
N ASN A 353 -0.28 -31.52 -15.19
CA ASN A 353 -0.52 -32.39 -16.33
C ASN A 353 -1.90 -32.04 -16.90
N GLN A 354 -1.95 -31.50 -18.11
CA GLN A 354 -3.21 -31.03 -18.72
C GLN A 354 -3.95 -32.17 -19.41
N ASN A 355 -5.28 -32.17 -19.32
CA ASN A 355 -6.14 -33.21 -19.93
C ASN A 355 -6.06 -33.27 -21.46
N ASN A 356 -5.68 -32.17 -22.13
CA ASN A 356 -5.48 -32.09 -23.58
C ASN A 356 -4.08 -32.56 -24.03
N GLY A 357 -3.27 -33.11 -23.12
CA GLY A 357 -1.91 -33.55 -23.38
C GLY A 357 -0.87 -32.46 -23.09
N GLY A 358 0.24 -32.86 -22.47
CA GLY A 358 1.34 -31.97 -22.07
C GLY A 358 1.42 -31.74 -20.56
N SER A 359 2.61 -31.38 -20.09
CA SER A 359 2.90 -31.11 -18.68
C SER A 359 3.75 -29.86 -18.55
N ILE A 360 3.47 -29.02 -17.56
CA ILE A 360 4.25 -27.84 -17.23
C ILE A 360 4.63 -27.85 -15.76
N VAL A 361 5.89 -27.55 -15.46
CA VAL A 361 6.37 -27.39 -14.07
C VAL A 361 6.51 -25.90 -13.80
N GLU A 362 5.86 -25.44 -12.74
CA GLU A 362 5.89 -24.05 -12.30
C GLU A 362 6.42 -23.95 -10.87
N SER A 363 7.13 -22.86 -10.61
CA SER A 363 7.72 -22.55 -9.30
C SER A 363 7.01 -21.37 -8.66
N TYR A 364 6.71 -21.50 -7.37
CA TYR A 364 5.97 -20.54 -6.58
C TYR A 364 6.67 -20.27 -5.25
N TYR A 365 6.35 -19.12 -4.68
CA TYR A 365 6.58 -18.81 -3.28
C TYR A 365 5.23 -18.87 -2.56
N TYR A 366 5.12 -19.70 -1.53
CA TYR A 366 3.95 -19.83 -0.69
C TYR A 366 4.21 -19.24 0.69
N SER A 367 3.49 -18.19 1.05
CA SER A 367 3.57 -17.55 2.37
C SER A 367 2.22 -16.94 2.72
N ASP A 368 1.74 -17.14 3.96
CA ASP A 368 0.52 -16.51 4.49
C ASP A 368 -0.72 -16.65 3.58
N GLY A 369 -0.87 -17.80 2.93
CA GLY A 369 -1.97 -18.07 2.00
C GLY A 369 -1.80 -17.44 0.61
N GLU A 370 -0.71 -16.75 0.33
CA GLU A 370 -0.35 -16.27 -1.02
C GLU A 370 0.54 -17.29 -1.72
N LEU A 371 0.09 -17.79 -2.87
CA LEU A 371 0.89 -18.55 -3.83
C LEU A 371 1.33 -17.60 -4.96
N ARG A 372 2.61 -17.23 -4.99
CA ARG A 372 3.14 -16.22 -5.92
C ARG A 372 4.07 -16.83 -6.96
N SER A 373 3.79 -16.59 -8.23
CA SER A 373 4.70 -16.87 -9.35
C SER A 373 5.50 -15.62 -9.72
N SER A 374 6.83 -15.68 -9.54
CA SER A 374 7.73 -14.62 -9.99
C SER A 374 7.83 -14.53 -11.51
N LYS A 375 7.70 -15.68 -12.21
CA LYS A 375 7.78 -15.77 -13.68
C LYS A 375 6.68 -14.96 -14.36
N TYR A 376 5.46 -15.04 -13.84
CA TYR A 376 4.29 -14.32 -14.38
C TYR A 376 3.96 -13.04 -13.62
N ASN A 377 4.75 -12.71 -12.59
CA ASN A 377 4.47 -11.64 -11.63
C ASN A 377 3.01 -11.68 -11.13
N GLN A 378 2.56 -12.88 -10.78
CA GLN A 378 1.17 -13.18 -10.47
C GLN A 378 1.06 -13.82 -9.10
N SER A 379 0.00 -13.48 -8.38
CA SER A 379 -0.30 -14.05 -7.07
C SER A 379 -1.70 -14.62 -7.03
N TRP A 380 -1.84 -15.72 -6.30
CA TRP A 380 -3.07 -16.42 -6.00
C TRP A 380 -3.24 -16.43 -4.48
N TYR A 381 -4.38 -15.97 -3.98
CA TYR A 381 -4.64 -15.89 -2.54
C TYR A 381 -5.66 -16.95 -2.12
N LYS A 382 -5.27 -17.84 -1.21
CA LYS A 382 -6.12 -18.90 -0.67
C LYS A 382 -7.34 -18.28 0.02
N LYS A 383 -8.52 -18.84 -0.26
CA LYS A 383 -9.79 -18.39 0.32
C LYS A 383 -9.92 -18.72 1.80
#